data_AF-A0A1T5CGB6-F1
#
_entry.id   AF-A0A1T5CGB6-F1
#
_cell.length_a   1.000
_cell.length_b   1.000
_cell.length_c   1.000
_cell.angle_alpha   90.00
_cell.angle_beta   90.00
_cell.angle_gamma   90.00
#
_symmetry.space_group_name_H-M   'P 1'
#
loop_
_entity.id
_entity.type
_entity.pdbx_description
1 polymer ?
#
loop_
_entity_poly.entity_id
_entity_poly.type
_entity_poly.pdbx_seq_one_letter_code
_entity_poly.pdbx_strand_id
1 'polypeptide(L)'
;MTHRNSNRYNPKQRFYRKKSFFLLAGFLLGAGLIVATYQTSVYFSTDESCMMCHVHPHAEDSWKMSKHVNNGSGVKTHCVDCHLPPKHNTWAHYTAKAKLGIRDVWGYLTKDSADFDWEAKSQLEYAVTFIPNESCKECHQNLFPEGVTDKGITAHLYYEENEKKLNLQCISCHLDAGHYNPNYAHSQMTGIPGLAGASADSSTFFKEPALVTEFKDYIETIPGTPVTLSMKAIAGGSFKMGSPEKEPLRGEDEGPVRNVTVSPFFMAEVEVTWDQYWAFYGNTMSEGRTPPETVYANNSNPDVDAISGPTPPFGFPDQGWGSGSRPAITMTHYAAETFCQWLSKKTGKKYRLPTEAEWEYAARGGTSTPYFFEGDPKDYSDIGFWRKFFDADTDIISEYVIYNKNSKNKTQEPSAVKANPFGLKNMLGNVMEYCADKYSPDAYKKGGASVKDPIIKEGTEWVVRGGNYTSDASKLRSASRDYTKHDAWLKTDPQQPKSIWWYSDIRGIGFRVVCEPDSSLKAK
;
A
#
# COMPACT_ATOMS: atom_id res chain seq x y z
N MET A 1 -50.33 -95.31 9.93
CA MET A 1 -50.60 -94.20 9.00
C MET A 1 -49.57 -93.11 9.25
N THR A 2 -48.69 -92.91 8.28
CA THR A 2 -47.58 -91.95 8.26
C THR A 2 -48.06 -90.56 7.88
N HIS A 3 -47.81 -89.55 8.71
CA HIS A 3 -47.82 -88.15 8.26
C HIS A 3 -46.46 -87.51 8.53
N ARG A 4 -45.60 -87.51 7.50
CA ARG A 4 -44.41 -86.66 7.40
C ARG A 4 -44.89 -85.24 7.13
N ASN A 5 -44.66 -84.33 8.07
CA ASN A 5 -44.86 -82.90 7.87
C ASN A 5 -43.71 -82.37 6.99
N SER A 6 -44.01 -82.08 5.72
CA SER A 6 -43.06 -81.48 4.79
C SER A 6 -42.83 -80.02 5.15
N ASN A 7 -41.68 -79.71 5.74
CA ASN A 7 -41.18 -78.36 5.87
C ASN A 7 -40.93 -77.79 4.46
N ARG A 8 -41.86 -76.96 3.95
CA ARG A 8 -41.67 -76.24 2.69
C ARG A 8 -40.57 -75.21 2.88
N TYR A 9 -39.36 -75.59 2.51
CA TYR A 9 -38.20 -74.72 2.38
C TYR A 9 -38.51 -73.64 1.33
N ASN A 10 -38.65 -72.38 1.75
CA ASN A 10 -38.97 -71.27 0.86
C ASN A 10 -37.67 -70.59 0.38
N PRO A 11 -37.15 -70.90 -0.83
CA PRO A 11 -35.88 -70.36 -1.33
C PRO A 11 -35.90 -68.83 -1.48
N LYS A 12 -37.09 -68.21 -1.64
CA LYS A 12 -37.22 -66.75 -1.68
C LYS A 12 -36.84 -66.11 -0.34
N GLN A 13 -37.21 -66.68 0.80
CA GLN A 13 -36.87 -66.14 2.12
C GLN A 13 -35.36 -66.10 2.40
N ARG A 14 -34.60 -67.12 1.96
CA ARG A 14 -33.14 -67.18 2.12
C ARG A 14 -32.42 -66.22 1.16
N PHE A 15 -32.97 -66.01 -0.03
CA PHE A 15 -32.49 -65.04 -1.01
C PHE A 15 -32.64 -63.59 -0.53
N TYR A 16 -33.81 -63.24 0.03
CA TYR A 16 -34.04 -61.91 0.63
C TYR A 16 -33.16 -61.69 1.88
N ARG A 17 -33.03 -62.69 2.77
CA ARG A 17 -32.14 -62.57 3.96
C ARG A 17 -30.67 -62.29 3.60
N LYS A 18 -30.11 -62.95 2.57
CA LYS A 18 -28.73 -62.69 2.12
C LYS A 18 -28.57 -61.30 1.51
N LYS A 19 -29.48 -60.86 0.63
CA LYS A 19 -29.43 -59.51 0.05
C LYS A 19 -29.65 -58.41 1.10
N SER A 20 -30.57 -58.61 2.04
CA SER A 20 -30.76 -57.71 3.17
C SER A 20 -29.53 -57.62 4.07
N PHE A 21 -28.81 -58.73 4.29
CA PHE A 21 -27.54 -58.70 5.03
C PHE A 21 -26.47 -57.89 4.29
N PHE A 22 -26.27 -58.09 2.99
CA PHE A 22 -25.29 -57.31 2.21
C PHE A 22 -25.68 -55.83 2.10
N LEU A 23 -26.97 -55.50 1.98
CA LEU A 23 -27.45 -54.12 2.00
C LEU A 23 -27.24 -53.47 3.37
N LEU A 24 -27.53 -54.19 4.47
CA LEU A 24 -27.30 -53.69 5.83
C LEU A 24 -25.80 -53.51 6.11
N ALA A 25 -24.97 -54.48 5.72
CA ALA A 25 -23.52 -54.40 5.86
C ALA A 25 -22.95 -53.24 5.03
N GLY A 26 -23.41 -53.06 3.79
CA GLY A 26 -23.03 -51.94 2.94
C GLY A 26 -23.48 -50.58 3.52
N PHE A 27 -24.69 -50.50 4.08
CA PHE A 27 -25.17 -49.31 4.76
C PHE A 27 -24.35 -48.99 6.02
N LEU A 28 -24.03 -49.99 6.86
CA LEU A 28 -23.22 -49.80 8.05
C LEU A 28 -21.78 -49.39 7.72
N LEU A 29 -21.19 -49.97 6.67
CA LEU A 29 -19.88 -49.55 6.17
C LEU A 29 -19.91 -48.13 5.60
N GLY A 30 -20.94 -47.80 4.81
CA GLY A 30 -21.14 -46.45 4.26
C GLY A 30 -21.35 -45.41 5.36
N ALA A 31 -22.20 -45.71 6.34
CA ALA A 31 -22.41 -44.86 7.50
C ALA A 31 -21.13 -44.70 8.33
N GLY A 32 -20.38 -45.78 8.56
CA GLY A 32 -19.09 -45.74 9.22
C GLY A 32 -18.08 -44.86 8.49
N LEU A 33 -18.01 -44.95 7.15
CA LEU A 33 -17.17 -44.09 6.33
C LEU A 33 -17.60 -42.62 6.40
N ILE A 34 -18.90 -42.32 6.36
CA ILE A 34 -19.44 -40.96 6.48
C ILE A 34 -19.10 -40.38 7.85
N VAL A 35 -19.29 -41.15 8.93
CA VAL A 35 -18.96 -40.71 10.29
C VAL A 35 -17.45 -40.49 10.42
N ALA A 36 -16.63 -41.41 9.92
CA ALA A 36 -15.18 -41.28 9.97
C ALA A 36 -14.71 -40.04 9.20
N THR A 37 -15.15 -39.86 7.95
CA THR A 37 -14.80 -38.69 7.12
C THR A 37 -15.30 -37.38 7.73
N TYR A 38 -16.50 -37.37 8.33
CA TYR A 38 -17.00 -36.22 9.06
C TYR A 38 -16.14 -35.91 10.29
N GLN A 39 -15.81 -36.90 11.12
CA GLN A 39 -14.97 -36.71 12.30
C GLN A 39 -13.56 -36.25 11.93
N THR A 40 -12.97 -36.86 10.90
CA THR A 40 -11.68 -36.44 10.35
C THR A 40 -11.74 -35.00 9.87
N SER A 41 -12.82 -34.61 9.18
CA SER A 41 -13.03 -33.21 8.79
C SER A 41 -13.12 -32.30 10.02
N VAL A 42 -13.94 -32.64 11.02
CA VAL A 42 -14.06 -31.83 12.25
C VAL A 42 -12.71 -31.65 12.94
N TYR A 43 -11.92 -32.73 13.05
CA TYR A 43 -10.56 -32.68 13.60
C TYR A 43 -9.69 -31.69 12.84
N PHE A 44 -9.57 -31.83 11.51
CA PHE A 44 -8.83 -30.90 10.65
C PHE A 44 -9.49 -29.51 10.46
N SER A 45 -10.51 -29.19 11.26
CA SER A 45 -11.12 -27.86 11.37
C SER A 45 -10.92 -27.22 12.75
N THR A 46 -10.21 -27.89 13.67
CA THR A 46 -9.85 -27.33 14.97
C THR A 46 -8.70 -26.34 14.83
N ASP A 47 -8.62 -25.37 15.74
CA ASP A 47 -7.54 -24.39 15.75
C ASP A 47 -6.19 -25.11 15.89
N GLU A 48 -6.11 -26.11 16.78
CA GLU A 48 -4.91 -26.92 16.99
C GLU A 48 -4.47 -27.62 15.69
N SER A 49 -5.41 -28.17 14.93
CA SER A 49 -5.07 -28.86 13.67
C SER A 49 -4.70 -27.90 12.55
N CYS A 50 -5.30 -26.71 12.52
CA CYS A 50 -4.83 -25.65 11.65
C CYS A 50 -3.39 -25.29 12.00
N MET A 51 -3.03 -25.16 13.29
CA MET A 51 -1.68 -24.81 13.73
C MET A 51 -0.63 -25.91 13.50
N MET A 52 -1.03 -27.19 13.43
CA MET A 52 -0.10 -28.27 13.04
C MET A 52 0.41 -28.11 11.61
N CYS A 53 -0.41 -27.55 10.71
CA CYS A 53 -0.11 -27.42 9.28
C CYS A 53 0.23 -25.98 8.87
N HIS A 54 -0.27 -24.96 9.57
CA HIS A 54 0.05 -23.55 9.37
C HIS A 54 1.41 -23.23 10.00
N VAL A 55 2.43 -23.14 9.15
CA VAL A 55 3.80 -22.91 9.58
C VAL A 55 4.05 -21.41 9.89
N HIS A 56 3.36 -20.87 10.89
CA HIS A 56 3.52 -19.47 11.33
C HIS A 56 3.10 -19.24 12.82
N PRO A 57 3.94 -19.57 13.81
CA PRO A 57 3.59 -19.39 15.23
C PRO A 57 3.18 -17.95 15.58
N HIS A 58 3.73 -16.94 14.89
CA HIS A 58 3.37 -15.54 15.09
C HIS A 58 1.90 -15.20 14.79
N ALA A 59 1.25 -15.90 13.84
CA ALA A 59 -0.15 -15.61 13.52
C ALA A 59 -1.11 -16.19 14.56
N GLU A 60 -0.70 -17.25 15.26
CA GLU A 60 -1.45 -17.77 16.40
C GLU A 60 -1.45 -16.75 17.54
N ASP A 61 -0.28 -16.22 17.89
CA ASP A 61 -0.14 -15.22 18.95
C ASP A 61 -0.91 -13.95 18.63
N SER A 62 -0.84 -13.47 17.38
CA SER A 62 -1.62 -12.29 16.95
C SER A 62 -3.12 -12.56 16.94
N TRP A 63 -3.56 -13.76 16.54
CA TRP A 63 -4.97 -14.12 16.58
C TRP A 63 -5.50 -14.24 18.02
N LYS A 64 -4.72 -14.82 18.94
CA LYS A 64 -5.07 -14.87 20.37
C LYS A 64 -5.27 -13.49 20.99
N MET A 65 -4.55 -12.48 20.49
CA MET A 65 -4.68 -11.08 20.92
C MET A 65 -5.76 -10.30 20.15
N SER A 66 -6.35 -10.87 19.09
CA SER A 66 -7.34 -10.21 18.24
C SER A 66 -8.66 -9.94 18.98
N LYS A 67 -9.49 -9.04 18.42
CA LYS A 67 -10.83 -8.76 18.95
C LYS A 67 -11.77 -9.98 18.87
N HIS A 68 -11.47 -10.95 18.02
CA HIS A 68 -12.25 -12.17 17.86
C HIS A 68 -11.93 -13.26 18.91
N VAL A 69 -10.86 -13.09 19.69
CA VAL A 69 -10.48 -14.02 20.78
C VAL A 69 -10.41 -13.31 22.12
N ASN A 70 -9.72 -12.17 22.17
CA ASN A 70 -9.53 -11.38 23.39
C ASN A 70 -10.55 -10.23 23.45
N ASN A 71 -11.77 -10.56 23.86
CA ASN A 71 -12.87 -9.61 23.99
C ASN A 71 -13.66 -9.78 25.29
N GLY A 72 -14.48 -8.77 25.61
CA GLY A 72 -15.28 -8.75 26.83
C GLY A 72 -16.50 -9.67 26.84
N SER A 73 -16.89 -10.27 25.71
CA SER A 73 -18.04 -11.19 25.66
C SER A 73 -17.67 -12.62 26.05
N GLY A 74 -16.37 -12.97 26.00
CA GLY A 74 -15.88 -14.33 26.24
C GLY A 74 -16.18 -15.30 25.09
N VAL A 75 -16.70 -14.81 23.96
CA VAL A 75 -16.95 -15.62 22.76
C VAL A 75 -15.72 -15.59 21.87
N LYS A 76 -15.29 -16.79 21.45
CA LYS A 76 -14.14 -17.01 20.56
C LYS A 76 -14.62 -17.34 19.14
N THR A 77 -14.03 -16.70 18.15
CA THR A 77 -14.18 -17.07 16.73
C THR A 77 -13.00 -17.93 16.31
N HIS A 78 -13.25 -19.09 15.68
CA HIS A 78 -12.20 -20.03 15.28
C HIS A 78 -11.60 -19.66 13.92
N CYS A 79 -10.39 -20.17 13.63
CA CYS A 79 -9.69 -19.85 12.37
C CYS A 79 -10.56 -20.19 11.13
N VAL A 80 -11.23 -21.35 11.17
CA VAL A 80 -12.09 -21.82 10.07
C VAL A 80 -13.33 -20.96 9.85
N ASP A 81 -13.79 -20.24 10.86
CA ASP A 81 -14.96 -19.38 10.76
C ASP A 81 -14.66 -18.10 9.97
N CYS A 82 -13.38 -17.71 9.86
CA CYS A 82 -12.94 -16.57 9.03
C CYS A 82 -12.31 -17.01 7.70
N HIS A 83 -11.63 -18.17 7.64
CA HIS A 83 -10.86 -18.61 6.47
C HIS A 83 -11.58 -19.60 5.54
N LEU A 84 -12.74 -20.14 5.93
CA LEU A 84 -13.56 -21.00 5.08
C LEU A 84 -14.95 -20.39 4.88
N PRO A 85 -15.60 -20.63 3.72
CA PRO A 85 -16.99 -20.24 3.51
C PRO A 85 -17.92 -20.79 4.61
N PRO A 86 -19.09 -20.18 4.87
CA PRO A 86 -20.01 -20.67 5.89
C PRO A 86 -20.40 -22.15 5.68
N LYS A 87 -20.51 -22.93 6.76
CA LYS A 87 -20.79 -24.38 6.72
C LYS A 87 -22.14 -24.73 6.06
N HIS A 88 -23.11 -23.82 6.11
CA HIS A 88 -24.40 -23.99 5.46
C HIS A 88 -24.25 -24.04 3.92
N ASN A 89 -23.21 -23.41 3.36
CA ASN A 89 -22.80 -23.58 1.97
C ASN A 89 -21.85 -24.78 1.85
N THR A 90 -22.42 -25.98 2.04
CA THR A 90 -21.67 -27.25 2.13
C THR A 90 -20.69 -27.44 0.98
N TRP A 91 -21.11 -27.22 -0.27
CA TRP A 91 -20.24 -27.44 -1.43
C TRP A 91 -19.06 -26.47 -1.45
N ALA A 92 -19.29 -25.18 -1.24
CA ALA A 92 -18.21 -24.19 -1.23
C ALA A 92 -17.25 -24.41 -0.05
N HIS A 93 -17.78 -24.70 1.14
CA HIS A 93 -16.99 -24.95 2.34
C HIS A 93 -16.02 -26.12 2.16
N TYR A 94 -16.55 -27.30 1.80
CA TYR A 94 -15.72 -28.50 1.68
C TYR A 94 -14.78 -28.47 0.47
N THR A 95 -15.17 -27.81 -0.63
CA THR A 95 -14.29 -27.62 -1.79
C THR A 95 -13.14 -26.67 -1.46
N ALA A 96 -13.41 -25.55 -0.79
CA ALA A 96 -12.37 -24.62 -0.34
C ALA A 96 -11.42 -25.30 0.65
N LYS A 97 -11.97 -26.04 1.63
CA LYS A 97 -11.19 -26.79 2.60
C LYS A 97 -10.27 -27.81 1.96
N ALA A 98 -10.77 -28.62 1.01
CA ALA A 98 -9.95 -29.60 0.30
C ALA A 98 -8.82 -28.92 -0.49
N LYS A 99 -9.14 -27.83 -1.20
CA LYS A 99 -8.16 -27.07 -2.00
C LYS A 99 -7.06 -26.44 -1.12
N LEU A 100 -7.45 -25.78 -0.03
CA LEU A 100 -6.51 -25.16 0.91
C LEU A 100 -5.67 -26.22 1.62
N GLY A 101 -6.29 -27.30 2.12
CA GLY A 101 -5.56 -28.39 2.76
C GLY A 101 -4.51 -29.04 1.84
N ILE A 102 -4.83 -29.27 0.56
CA ILE A 102 -3.85 -29.78 -0.42
C ILE A 102 -2.70 -28.78 -0.62
N ARG A 103 -3.02 -27.49 -0.74
CA ARG A 103 -2.02 -26.43 -0.90
C ARG A 103 -1.10 -26.33 0.30
N ASP A 104 -1.64 -26.43 1.50
CA ASP A 104 -0.88 -26.28 2.74
C ASP A 104 0.02 -27.49 2.98
N VAL A 105 -0.48 -28.72 2.72
CA VAL A 105 0.35 -29.94 2.74
C VAL A 105 1.47 -29.85 1.70
N TRP A 106 1.16 -29.41 0.48
CA TRP A 106 2.19 -29.23 -0.55
C TRP A 106 3.22 -28.17 -0.14
N GLY A 107 2.77 -27.04 0.40
CA GLY A 107 3.64 -25.98 0.91
C GLY A 107 4.58 -26.49 2.01
N TYR A 108 4.02 -27.19 3.00
CA TYR A 108 4.77 -27.81 4.09
C TYR A 108 5.83 -28.81 3.60
N LEU A 109 5.51 -29.60 2.56
CA LEU A 109 6.43 -30.61 2.02
C LEU A 109 7.49 -30.05 1.06
N THR A 110 7.29 -28.86 0.48
CA THR A 110 8.11 -28.36 -0.63
C THR A 110 8.78 -27.02 -0.39
N LYS A 111 8.44 -26.30 0.69
CA LYS A 111 8.95 -24.96 0.99
C LYS A 111 9.34 -24.84 2.46
N ASP A 112 10.37 -24.04 2.73
CA ASP A 112 10.64 -23.58 4.09
C ASP A 112 9.67 -22.45 4.44
N SER A 113 9.10 -22.53 5.64
CA SER A 113 8.25 -21.47 6.18
C SER A 113 8.94 -20.13 6.38
N ALA A 114 10.26 -20.17 6.56
CA ALA A 114 11.10 -18.97 6.68
C ALA A 114 11.18 -18.17 5.37
N ASP A 115 10.90 -18.82 4.23
CA ASP A 115 10.96 -18.18 2.91
C ASP A 115 9.69 -17.40 2.55
N PHE A 116 8.62 -17.52 3.35
CA PHE A 116 7.38 -16.79 3.09
C PHE A 116 7.43 -15.37 3.63
N ASP A 117 7.14 -14.40 2.76
CA ASP A 117 6.88 -13.03 3.15
C ASP A 117 5.48 -12.89 3.76
N TRP A 118 5.37 -13.20 5.05
CA TRP A 118 4.13 -13.10 5.81
C TRP A 118 3.61 -11.66 5.93
N GLU A 119 4.50 -10.67 5.92
CA GLU A 119 4.13 -9.25 5.98
C GLU A 119 3.41 -8.85 4.69
N ALA A 120 3.89 -9.29 3.53
CA ALA A 120 3.17 -9.11 2.26
C ALA A 120 1.84 -9.86 2.26
N LYS A 121 1.79 -11.13 2.71
CA LYS A 121 0.54 -11.93 2.70
C LYS A 121 -0.55 -11.42 3.63
N SER A 122 -0.19 -10.67 4.68
CA SER A 122 -1.14 -10.02 5.58
C SER A 122 -1.73 -8.70 5.02
N GLN A 123 -1.22 -8.21 3.88
CA GLN A 123 -1.81 -7.02 3.26
C GLN A 123 -3.18 -7.30 2.65
N LEU A 124 -4.01 -6.25 2.60
CA LEU A 124 -5.37 -6.32 2.11
C LEU A 124 -5.46 -6.96 0.70
N GLU A 125 -4.57 -6.57 -0.21
CA GLU A 125 -4.52 -7.05 -1.60
C GLU A 125 -4.41 -8.58 -1.71
N TYR A 126 -3.71 -9.22 -0.76
CA TYR A 126 -3.62 -10.67 -0.69
C TYR A 126 -4.74 -11.26 0.18
N ALA A 127 -5.03 -10.65 1.32
CA ALA A 127 -6.00 -11.14 2.30
C ALA A 127 -7.40 -11.35 1.71
N VAL A 128 -7.88 -10.41 0.87
CA VAL A 128 -9.18 -10.49 0.19
C VAL A 128 -9.35 -11.68 -0.75
N THR A 129 -8.24 -12.35 -1.12
CA THR A 129 -8.27 -13.51 -2.02
C THR A 129 -8.53 -14.83 -1.30
N PHE A 130 -8.34 -14.88 0.02
CA PHE A 130 -8.46 -16.10 0.81
C PHE A 130 -9.31 -15.94 2.08
N ILE A 131 -9.81 -14.73 2.37
CA ILE A 131 -10.80 -14.48 3.41
C ILE A 131 -12.17 -14.26 2.75
N PRO A 132 -13.09 -15.24 2.83
CA PRO A 132 -14.43 -15.10 2.26
C PRO A 132 -15.28 -14.07 3.03
N ASN A 133 -15.72 -13.02 2.34
CA ASN A 133 -16.57 -11.96 2.93
C ASN A 133 -17.89 -12.49 3.52
N GLU A 134 -18.48 -13.53 2.93
CA GLU A 134 -19.71 -14.15 3.45
C GLU A 134 -19.53 -14.77 4.84
N SER A 135 -18.31 -15.18 5.20
CA SER A 135 -18.03 -15.69 6.53
C SER A 135 -18.07 -14.58 7.59
N CYS A 136 -17.64 -13.36 7.24
CA CYS A 136 -17.84 -12.20 8.09
C CYS A 136 -19.34 -11.91 8.28
N LYS A 137 -20.12 -11.97 7.20
CA LYS A 137 -21.57 -11.67 7.20
C LYS A 137 -22.41 -12.68 7.97
N GLU A 138 -21.98 -13.94 8.03
CA GLU A 138 -22.65 -14.98 8.82
C GLU A 138 -22.71 -14.61 10.31
N CYS A 139 -21.62 -14.03 10.84
CA CYS A 139 -21.53 -13.59 12.24
C CYS A 139 -22.00 -12.14 12.42
N HIS A 140 -21.70 -11.25 11.48
CA HIS A 140 -22.04 -9.82 11.54
C HIS A 140 -23.36 -9.49 10.82
N GLN A 141 -24.44 -10.12 11.26
CA GLN A 141 -25.77 -9.94 10.66
C GLN A 141 -26.40 -8.57 10.97
N ASN A 142 -26.02 -7.97 12.11
CA ASN A 142 -26.40 -6.60 12.46
C ASN A 142 -25.14 -5.72 12.40
N LEU A 143 -25.05 -4.85 11.38
CA LEU A 143 -23.97 -3.87 11.24
C LEU A 143 -24.17 -2.64 12.14
N PHE A 144 -25.33 -2.50 12.78
CA PHE A 144 -25.67 -1.37 13.65
C PHE A 144 -26.03 -1.85 15.07
N PRO A 145 -25.15 -2.62 15.76
CA PRO A 145 -25.38 -2.98 17.15
C PRO A 145 -25.28 -1.74 18.06
N GLU A 146 -25.76 -1.89 19.29
CA GLU A 146 -25.58 -0.88 20.34
C GLU A 146 -24.09 -0.60 20.57
N GLY A 147 -23.72 0.68 20.68
CA GLY A 147 -22.35 1.14 20.94
C GLY A 147 -21.49 1.48 19.71
N VAL A 148 -22.03 1.36 18.48
CA VAL A 148 -21.32 1.86 17.29
C VAL A 148 -21.31 3.39 17.27
N THR A 149 -20.16 3.99 16.96
CA THR A 149 -20.00 5.44 16.85
C THR A 149 -20.66 5.99 15.59
N ASP A 150 -21.03 7.28 15.55
CA ASP A 150 -21.59 7.93 14.36
C ASP A 150 -20.70 7.77 13.11
N LYS A 151 -19.38 7.76 13.31
CA LYS A 151 -18.39 7.51 12.25
C LYS A 151 -18.41 6.06 11.77
N GLY A 152 -18.55 5.11 12.69
CA GLY A 152 -18.75 3.70 12.38
C GLY A 152 -20.06 3.48 11.60
N ILE A 153 -21.15 4.13 12.00
CA ILE A 153 -22.43 4.08 11.28
C ILE A 153 -22.24 4.60 9.85
N THR A 154 -21.58 5.75 9.68
CA THR A 154 -21.30 6.32 8.35
C THR A 154 -20.51 5.34 7.48
N ALA A 155 -19.48 4.69 8.04
CA ALA A 155 -18.66 3.71 7.32
C ALA A 155 -19.45 2.44 6.95
N HIS A 156 -20.32 1.95 7.83
CA HIS A 156 -21.15 0.79 7.55
C HIS A 156 -22.24 1.07 6.51
N LEU A 157 -22.88 2.25 6.56
CA LEU A 157 -23.80 2.69 5.51
C LEU A 157 -23.09 2.79 4.16
N TYR A 158 -21.88 3.38 4.14
CA TYR A 158 -21.06 3.44 2.94
C TYR A 158 -20.77 2.04 2.38
N TYR A 159 -20.41 1.08 3.25
CA TYR A 159 -20.20 -0.31 2.87
C TYR A 159 -21.47 -0.93 2.27
N GLU A 160 -22.63 -0.83 2.92
CA GLU A 160 -23.89 -1.41 2.42
C GLU A 160 -24.27 -0.87 1.04
N GLU A 161 -24.06 0.43 0.80
CA GLU A 161 -24.38 1.08 -0.47
C GLU A 161 -23.40 0.71 -1.61
N ASN A 162 -22.20 0.23 -1.27
CA ASN A 162 -21.07 0.08 -2.21
C ASN A 162 -20.41 -1.30 -2.24
N GLU A 163 -20.80 -2.26 -1.39
CA GLU A 163 -20.24 -3.63 -1.32
C GLU A 163 -20.07 -4.22 -2.73
N LYS A 164 -21.16 -4.27 -3.51
CA LYS A 164 -21.16 -4.85 -4.85
C LYS A 164 -20.56 -3.93 -5.91
N LYS A 165 -20.80 -2.60 -5.81
CA LYS A 165 -20.36 -1.62 -6.81
C LYS A 165 -18.85 -1.51 -6.85
N LEU A 166 -18.24 -1.54 -5.66
CA LEU A 166 -16.81 -1.37 -5.49
C LEU A 166 -16.11 -2.70 -5.19
N ASN A 167 -16.82 -3.80 -4.92
CA ASN A 167 -16.22 -5.02 -4.39
C ASN A 167 -15.46 -4.72 -3.08
N LEU A 168 -16.19 -4.14 -2.12
CA LEU A 168 -15.71 -3.91 -0.75
C LEU A 168 -16.00 -5.16 0.09
N GLN A 169 -15.05 -5.52 0.94
CA GLN A 169 -15.19 -6.61 1.92
C GLN A 169 -15.06 -6.04 3.33
N CYS A 170 -15.54 -6.76 4.36
CA CYS A 170 -15.38 -6.32 5.75
C CYS A 170 -13.91 -6.06 6.11
N ILE A 171 -13.00 -6.91 5.64
CA ILE A 171 -11.56 -6.75 5.86
C ILE A 171 -10.93 -5.58 5.08
N SER A 172 -11.63 -5.00 4.11
CA SER A 172 -11.19 -3.75 3.46
C SER A 172 -11.07 -2.60 4.45
N CYS A 173 -11.84 -2.64 5.54
CA CYS A 173 -11.77 -1.69 6.63
C CYS A 173 -11.17 -2.31 7.90
N HIS A 174 -11.39 -3.61 8.14
CA HIS A 174 -11.02 -4.31 9.37
C HIS A 174 -9.92 -5.37 9.15
N LEU A 175 -8.76 -4.96 8.66
CA LEU A 175 -7.66 -5.87 8.34
C LEU A 175 -7.09 -6.59 9.58
N ASP A 176 -7.19 -5.96 10.76
CA ASP A 176 -6.69 -6.44 12.06
C ASP A 176 -7.75 -7.21 12.88
N ALA A 177 -8.96 -7.42 12.35
CA ALA A 177 -10.05 -8.08 13.08
C ALA A 177 -9.67 -9.50 13.53
N GLY A 178 -9.02 -10.26 12.64
CA GLY A 178 -8.59 -11.63 12.89
C GLY A 178 -7.21 -11.74 13.52
N HIS A 179 -6.34 -10.73 13.35
CA HIS A 179 -4.96 -10.76 13.82
C HIS A 179 -4.57 -9.41 14.40
N TYR A 180 -4.19 -9.40 15.67
CA TYR A 180 -3.76 -8.20 16.36
C TYR A 180 -2.53 -7.57 15.69
N ASN A 181 -2.62 -6.27 15.46
CA ASN A 181 -1.50 -5.45 15.04
C ASN A 181 -1.25 -4.37 16.10
N PRO A 182 -0.13 -4.40 16.83
CA PRO A 182 0.17 -3.42 17.87
C PRO A 182 0.34 -1.99 17.33
N ASN A 183 0.64 -1.84 16.04
CA ASN A 183 0.93 -0.55 15.42
C ASN A 183 -0.25 0.01 14.63
N TYR A 184 -1.40 -0.67 14.62
CA TYR A 184 -2.60 -0.22 13.95
C TYR A 184 -3.74 -0.10 14.94
N ALA A 185 -4.49 0.98 14.84
CA ALA A 185 -5.76 1.12 15.54
C ALA A 185 -6.83 1.58 14.55
N HIS A 186 -7.95 0.87 14.54
CA HIS A 186 -9.14 1.23 13.76
C HIS A 186 -9.90 2.39 14.44
N SER A 187 -9.25 3.55 14.50
CA SER A 187 -9.76 4.76 15.12
C SER A 187 -9.24 5.99 14.39
N GLN A 188 -9.99 7.08 14.47
CA GLN A 188 -9.50 8.37 13.99
C GLN A 188 -8.26 8.80 14.77
N MET A 189 -7.31 9.43 14.08
CA MET A 189 -6.20 10.10 14.71
C MET A 189 -6.69 11.27 15.58
N THR A 190 -6.33 11.28 16.87
CA THR A 190 -6.68 12.34 17.83
C THR A 190 -5.52 13.28 18.18
N GLY A 191 -4.40 13.19 17.43
CA GLY A 191 -3.18 13.99 17.62
C GLY A 191 -2.03 13.41 16.80
N ILE A 192 -0.92 14.14 16.70
CA ILE A 192 0.24 13.68 15.92
C ILE A 192 0.91 12.49 16.65
N PRO A 193 1.07 11.32 15.98
CA PRO A 193 1.73 10.15 16.57
C PRO A 193 3.14 10.48 17.07
N GLY A 194 3.51 9.99 18.25
CA GLY A 194 4.83 10.25 18.86
C GLY A 194 5.01 11.64 19.50
N LEU A 195 4.04 12.55 19.34
CA LEU A 195 4.05 13.89 19.94
C LEU A 195 2.96 14.09 21.02
N ALA A 196 2.15 13.07 21.30
CA ALA A 196 1.13 13.12 22.34
C ALA A 196 1.77 13.29 23.73
N GLY A 197 1.69 14.50 24.28
CA GLY A 197 2.14 14.84 25.64
C GLY A 197 3.53 15.50 25.72
N ALA A 198 4.27 15.61 24.62
CA ALA A 198 5.49 16.40 24.57
C ALA A 198 5.13 17.84 24.18
N SER A 199 5.19 18.78 25.13
CA SER A 199 5.27 20.19 24.75
C SER A 199 6.58 20.34 23.98
N ALA A 200 6.52 20.50 22.66
CA ALA A 200 7.71 20.76 21.87
C ALA A 200 8.42 21.97 22.47
N ASP A 201 9.68 21.80 22.87
CA ASP A 201 10.46 22.87 23.46
C ASP A 201 10.68 23.93 22.38
N SER A 202 9.91 25.02 22.46
CA SER A 202 9.93 26.10 21.47
C SER A 202 11.29 26.80 21.40
N SER A 203 12.20 26.56 22.36
CA SER A 203 13.59 27.00 22.28
C SER A 203 14.39 26.30 21.18
N THR A 204 13.95 25.10 20.75
CA THR A 204 14.57 24.33 19.66
C THR A 204 14.11 24.79 18.27
N PHE A 205 13.13 25.70 18.19
CA PHE A 205 12.54 26.08 16.92
C PHE A 205 13.37 27.15 16.21
N PHE A 206 13.53 26.98 14.90
CA PHE A 206 14.17 28.00 14.08
C PHE A 206 13.30 29.26 14.04
N LYS A 207 13.94 30.43 14.12
CA LYS A 207 13.27 31.73 14.07
C LYS A 207 13.20 32.28 12.65
N GLU A 208 14.25 32.03 11.87
CA GLU A 208 14.43 32.56 10.52
C GLU A 208 14.71 31.41 9.55
N PRO A 209 14.32 31.58 8.27
CA PRO A 209 14.67 30.61 7.24
C PRO A 209 16.15 30.70 6.86
N ALA A 210 16.65 29.70 6.15
CA ALA A 210 18.05 29.69 5.74
C ALA A 210 18.32 30.79 4.71
N LEU A 211 19.43 31.51 4.89
CA LEU A 211 19.88 32.50 3.91
C LEU A 211 20.64 31.81 2.77
N VAL A 212 20.16 31.96 1.54
CA VAL A 212 20.79 31.40 0.34
C VAL A 212 21.45 32.53 -0.43
N THR A 213 22.77 32.60 -0.39
CA THR A 213 23.58 33.66 -1.04
C THR A 213 24.27 33.21 -2.32
N GLU A 214 24.36 31.90 -2.55
CA GLU A 214 24.98 31.32 -3.73
C GLU A 214 24.28 30.03 -4.15
N PHE A 215 24.44 29.64 -5.41
CA PHE A 215 23.84 28.42 -5.95
C PHE A 215 24.66 27.18 -5.54
N LYS A 216 24.47 26.73 -4.30
CA LYS A 216 25.08 25.54 -3.70
C LYS A 216 24.10 24.79 -2.80
N ASP A 217 24.43 23.56 -2.44
CA ASP A 217 23.69 22.80 -1.42
C ASP A 217 23.51 23.64 -0.14
N TYR A 218 22.30 23.62 0.40
CA TYR A 218 21.98 24.30 1.65
C TYR A 218 21.00 23.48 2.48
N ILE A 219 20.94 23.80 3.78
CA ILE A 219 19.95 23.21 4.68
C ILE A 219 18.91 24.29 4.96
N GLU A 220 17.68 24.08 4.50
CA GLU A 220 16.56 24.96 4.83
C GLU A 220 16.13 24.73 6.27
N THR A 221 16.06 25.80 7.04
CA THR A 221 15.45 25.82 8.37
C THR A 221 14.02 26.32 8.25
N ILE A 222 13.04 25.64 8.86
CA ILE A 222 11.64 26.06 8.76
C ILE A 222 11.24 26.87 10.00
N PRO A 223 10.91 28.17 9.87
CA PRO A 223 10.53 29.01 10.99
C PRO A 223 9.32 28.50 11.79
N GLY A 224 9.47 28.50 13.12
CA GLY A 224 8.46 28.01 14.06
C GLY A 224 8.40 26.48 14.16
N THR A 225 9.45 25.78 13.73
CA THR A 225 9.57 24.32 13.82
C THR A 225 11.02 23.92 14.10
N PRO A 226 11.30 22.69 14.57
CA PRO A 226 12.65 22.17 14.75
C PRO A 226 13.16 21.42 13.51
N VAL A 227 12.39 21.36 12.42
CA VAL A 227 12.69 20.53 11.25
C VAL A 227 13.48 21.29 10.19
N THR A 228 14.26 20.53 9.41
CA THR A 228 15.07 21.05 8.30
C THR A 228 14.89 20.24 7.03
N LEU A 229 15.26 20.81 5.88
CA LEU A 229 15.34 20.12 4.59
C LEU A 229 16.75 20.28 4.01
N SER A 230 17.41 19.17 3.67
CA SER A 230 18.65 19.18 2.88
C SER A 230 18.31 19.41 1.41
N MET A 231 18.75 20.53 0.84
CA MET A 231 18.46 20.94 -0.53
C MET A 231 19.73 20.86 -1.38
N LYS A 232 19.67 20.11 -2.48
CA LYS A 232 20.75 19.90 -3.44
C LYS A 232 20.67 20.88 -4.60
N ALA A 233 21.78 21.52 -4.95
CA ALA A 233 21.85 22.43 -6.08
C ALA A 233 22.00 21.65 -7.40
N ILE A 234 20.97 21.72 -8.25
CA ILE A 234 20.93 21.04 -9.54
C ILE A 234 21.14 22.08 -10.64
N ALA A 235 22.33 22.10 -11.25
CA ALA A 235 22.75 23.12 -12.22
C ALA A 235 21.87 23.25 -13.48
N GLY A 236 20.89 22.35 -13.68
CA GLY A 236 20.15 22.26 -14.92
C GLY A 236 21.04 21.82 -16.07
N GLY A 237 20.47 21.71 -17.27
CA GLY A 237 21.18 21.18 -18.42
C GLY A 237 20.24 20.59 -19.46
N SER A 238 20.82 20.07 -20.55
CA SER A 238 20.06 19.36 -21.57
C SER A 238 20.28 17.86 -21.46
N PHE A 239 19.21 17.08 -21.55
CA PHE A 239 19.26 15.62 -21.51
C PHE A 239 18.23 15.00 -22.46
N LYS A 240 18.37 13.68 -22.67
CA LYS A 240 17.39 12.87 -23.41
C LYS A 240 16.32 12.38 -22.44
N MET A 241 15.12 12.94 -22.54
CA MET A 241 13.97 12.51 -21.74
C MET A 241 13.25 11.36 -22.42
N GLY A 242 12.83 10.36 -21.64
CA GLY A 242 12.20 9.13 -22.09
C GLY A 242 13.19 7.98 -22.34
N SER A 243 12.67 6.84 -22.80
CA SER A 243 13.46 5.62 -23.05
C SER A 243 13.52 5.28 -24.55
N PRO A 244 14.68 4.83 -25.06
CA PRO A 244 14.82 4.33 -26.42
C PRO A 244 13.91 3.12 -26.70
N GLU A 245 13.47 2.93 -27.94
CA GLU A 245 12.53 1.85 -28.33
C GLU A 245 13.01 0.43 -27.96
N LYS A 246 14.33 0.23 -27.90
CA LYS A 246 14.95 -1.07 -27.58
C LYS A 246 15.33 -1.23 -26.12
N GLU A 247 15.05 -0.22 -25.28
CA GLU A 247 15.30 -0.34 -23.84
C GLU A 247 14.44 -1.47 -23.25
N PRO A 248 15.05 -2.43 -22.53
CA PRO A 248 14.31 -3.50 -21.91
C PRO A 248 13.22 -3.03 -20.95
N LEU A 249 12.05 -3.69 -21.02
CA LEU A 249 10.91 -3.47 -20.11
C LEU A 249 10.36 -2.03 -20.12
N ARG A 250 10.61 -1.31 -21.22
CA ARG A 250 10.05 0.01 -21.53
C ARG A 250 8.52 0.00 -21.57
N GLY A 251 7.91 1.02 -20.97
CA GLY A 251 6.50 1.37 -21.10
C GLY A 251 6.18 2.07 -22.42
N GLU A 252 4.92 2.01 -22.85
CA GLU A 252 4.48 2.54 -24.15
C GLU A 252 4.54 4.07 -24.22
N ASP A 253 4.29 4.74 -23.09
CA ASP A 253 4.16 6.19 -22.91
C ASP A 253 5.48 6.90 -22.56
N GLU A 254 6.62 6.20 -22.67
CA GLU A 254 7.95 6.71 -22.34
C GLU A 254 8.65 7.35 -23.55
N GLY A 255 7.92 7.72 -24.60
CA GLY A 255 8.51 8.28 -25.81
C GLY A 255 7.54 9.05 -26.71
N PRO A 256 8.05 9.59 -27.82
CA PRO A 256 9.43 9.46 -28.32
C PRO A 256 10.46 10.13 -27.42
N VAL A 257 11.72 9.67 -27.49
CA VAL A 257 12.83 10.33 -26.80
C VAL A 257 13.01 11.74 -27.36
N ARG A 258 13.06 12.75 -26.49
CA ARG A 258 13.21 14.16 -26.88
C ARG A 258 14.33 14.84 -26.10
N ASN A 259 14.90 15.90 -26.67
CA ASN A 259 15.83 16.76 -25.95
C ASN A 259 15.03 17.69 -25.03
N VAL A 260 15.35 17.68 -23.74
CA VAL A 260 14.76 18.60 -22.79
C VAL A 260 15.87 19.39 -22.11
N THR A 261 15.72 20.71 -22.09
CA THR A 261 16.57 21.60 -21.29
C THR A 261 15.82 21.97 -20.01
N VAL A 262 16.44 21.72 -18.86
CA VAL A 262 15.92 22.07 -17.54
C VAL A 262 16.76 23.22 -16.99
N SER A 263 16.11 24.28 -16.52
CA SER A 263 16.76 25.41 -15.84
C SER A 263 17.34 24.99 -14.48
N PRO A 264 18.33 25.69 -13.90
CA PRO A 264 18.85 25.36 -12.58
C PRO A 264 17.77 25.45 -11.49
N PHE A 265 17.81 24.52 -10.53
CA PHE A 265 16.88 24.48 -9.39
C PHE A 265 17.51 23.81 -8.18
N PHE A 266 16.89 23.94 -7.01
CA PHE A 266 17.25 23.15 -5.84
C PHE A 266 16.24 22.03 -5.65
N MET A 267 16.69 20.83 -5.26
CA MET A 267 15.81 19.69 -4.98
C MET A 267 16.11 19.10 -3.61
N ALA A 268 15.08 18.73 -2.86
CA ALA A 268 15.25 18.03 -1.60
C ALA A 268 16.01 16.70 -1.81
N GLU A 269 17.00 16.45 -0.95
CA GLU A 269 17.85 15.25 -0.96
C GLU A 269 17.03 13.96 -0.93
N VAL A 270 15.97 13.97 -0.13
CA VAL A 270 15.07 12.86 0.14
C VAL A 270 13.62 13.29 -0.08
N GLU A 271 12.71 12.33 -0.10
CA GLU A 271 11.27 12.58 -0.03
C GLU A 271 10.92 13.34 1.25
N VAL A 272 9.83 14.10 1.24
CA VAL A 272 9.33 14.77 2.44
C VAL A 272 9.08 13.73 3.52
N THR A 273 9.72 13.90 4.67
CA THR A 273 9.70 12.93 5.77
C THR A 273 8.46 13.12 6.65
N TRP A 274 8.12 12.12 7.46
CA TRP A 274 7.05 12.24 8.44
C TRP A 274 7.27 13.40 9.42
N ASP A 275 8.50 13.64 9.88
CA ASP A 275 8.79 14.78 10.76
C ASP A 275 8.46 16.13 10.10
N GLN A 276 8.84 16.29 8.83
CA GLN A 276 8.54 17.50 8.06
C GLN A 276 7.03 17.64 7.81
N TYR A 277 6.37 16.56 7.42
CA TYR A 277 4.93 16.58 7.15
C TYR A 277 4.11 16.83 8.43
N TRP A 278 4.56 16.29 9.57
CA TRP A 278 3.92 16.55 10.86
C TRP A 278 4.11 17.98 11.34
N ALA A 279 5.25 18.62 11.04
CA ALA A 279 5.42 20.05 11.28
C ALA A 279 4.43 20.90 10.46
N PHE A 280 4.17 20.51 9.21
CA PHE A 280 3.12 21.12 8.39
C PHE A 280 1.73 20.89 9.00
N TYR A 281 1.38 19.63 9.30
CA TYR A 281 0.09 19.26 9.88
C TYR A 281 -0.17 20.01 11.19
N GLY A 282 0.80 20.02 12.13
CA GLY A 282 0.64 20.69 13.42
C GLY A 282 0.45 22.21 13.32
N ASN A 283 1.01 22.86 12.29
CA ASN A 283 0.85 24.30 12.07
C ASN A 283 -0.42 24.69 11.31
N THR A 284 -1.03 23.76 10.59
CA THR A 284 -2.05 24.09 9.58
C THR A 284 -3.34 23.28 9.71
N MET A 285 -3.35 22.23 10.54
CA MET A 285 -4.52 21.35 10.65
C MET A 285 -5.78 22.14 10.93
N SER A 286 -6.83 21.79 10.21
CA SER A 286 -8.13 22.44 10.35
C SER A 286 -9.10 21.49 11.03
N GLU A 287 -9.87 22.04 11.96
CA GLU A 287 -11.00 21.33 12.57
C GLU A 287 -12.27 21.69 11.79
N GLY A 288 -12.89 20.70 11.16
CA GLY A 288 -14.17 20.85 10.49
C GLY A 288 -14.19 20.33 9.06
N ARG A 289 -15.41 20.23 8.52
CA ARG A 289 -15.67 19.81 7.13
C ARG A 289 -16.00 21.03 6.29
N THR A 290 -14.98 21.78 5.91
CA THR A 290 -15.11 22.84 4.91
C THR A 290 -15.19 22.21 3.52
N PRO A 291 -16.16 22.60 2.67
CA PRO A 291 -16.25 22.07 1.31
C PRO A 291 -14.94 22.28 0.55
N PRO A 292 -14.46 21.27 -0.21
CA PRO A 292 -13.22 21.35 -0.98
C PRO A 292 -13.04 22.63 -1.79
N GLU A 293 -14.10 23.08 -2.48
CA GLU A 293 -14.10 24.27 -3.32
C GLU A 293 -13.75 25.55 -2.53
N THR A 294 -14.19 25.64 -1.27
CA THR A 294 -13.87 26.77 -0.40
C THR A 294 -12.42 26.70 0.06
N VAL A 295 -11.93 25.50 0.40
CA VAL A 295 -10.52 25.31 0.79
C VAL A 295 -9.60 25.67 -0.38
N TYR A 296 -9.92 25.21 -1.59
CA TYR A 296 -9.17 25.51 -2.80
C TYR A 296 -9.13 27.01 -3.09
N ALA A 297 -10.26 27.69 -3.01
CA ALA A 297 -10.34 29.14 -3.23
C ALA A 297 -9.49 29.91 -2.20
N ASN A 298 -9.55 29.52 -0.93
CA ASN A 298 -8.81 30.17 0.14
C ASN A 298 -7.29 29.97 -0.02
N ASN A 299 -6.83 28.73 -0.24
CA ASN A 299 -5.41 28.44 -0.36
C ASN A 299 -4.79 28.96 -1.67
N SER A 300 -5.60 29.20 -2.70
CA SER A 300 -5.13 29.78 -3.97
C SER A 300 -4.95 31.30 -3.93
N ASN A 301 -5.45 31.98 -2.90
CA ASN A 301 -5.32 33.43 -2.76
C ASN A 301 -3.92 33.78 -2.20
N PRO A 302 -3.10 34.57 -2.93
CA PRO A 302 -1.74 34.92 -2.48
C PRO A 302 -1.73 35.86 -1.27
N ASP A 303 -2.82 36.60 -1.02
CA ASP A 303 -2.88 37.64 0.02
C ASP A 303 -3.36 37.12 1.39
N VAL A 304 -3.52 35.81 1.55
CA VAL A 304 -3.91 35.21 2.83
C VAL A 304 -2.78 35.27 3.85
N ASP A 305 -3.11 35.29 5.14
CA ASP A 305 -2.18 35.29 6.29
C ASP A 305 -1.86 33.87 6.81
N ALA A 306 -2.73 32.88 6.51
CA ALA A 306 -2.52 31.46 6.81
C ALA A 306 -2.88 30.53 5.63
N ILE A 307 -2.46 29.27 5.68
CA ILE A 307 -2.84 28.20 4.74
C ILE A 307 -3.67 27.17 5.49
N SER A 308 -4.82 26.77 4.95
CA SER A 308 -5.64 25.71 5.52
C SER A 308 -4.99 24.36 5.24
N GLY A 309 -4.75 23.58 6.28
CA GLY A 309 -4.11 22.27 6.20
C GLY A 309 -5.06 21.09 6.40
N PRO A 310 -4.49 19.88 6.51
CA PRO A 310 -5.25 18.64 6.51
C PRO A 310 -6.21 18.50 7.68
N THR A 311 -7.32 17.81 7.44
CA THR A 311 -8.20 17.34 8.50
C THR A 311 -7.67 16.04 9.12
N PRO A 312 -8.06 15.69 10.37
CA PRO A 312 -7.58 14.46 10.99
C PRO A 312 -8.06 13.21 10.25
N PRO A 313 -7.14 12.30 9.85
CA PRO A 313 -7.48 11.12 9.06
C PRO A 313 -8.30 10.08 9.85
N PHE A 314 -9.11 9.30 9.14
CA PHE A 314 -9.92 8.19 9.70
C PHE A 314 -9.09 6.98 10.15
N GLY A 315 -7.79 6.95 9.84
CA GLY A 315 -6.82 5.99 10.33
C GLY A 315 -5.43 6.62 10.41
N PHE A 316 -4.43 5.82 10.76
CA PHE A 316 -3.04 6.27 10.86
C PHE A 316 -2.40 6.29 9.47
N PRO A 317 -2.05 7.47 8.91
CA PRO A 317 -1.56 7.57 7.54
C PRO A 317 -0.13 7.00 7.40
N ASP A 318 0.64 6.94 8.49
CA ASP A 318 1.95 6.28 8.55
C ASP A 318 1.88 4.74 8.55
N GLN A 319 0.67 4.17 8.51
CA GLN A 319 0.40 2.73 8.47
C GLN A 319 0.98 1.94 9.66
N GLY A 320 1.37 2.63 10.73
CA GLY A 320 2.10 2.00 11.84
C GLY A 320 3.51 1.53 11.48
N TRP A 321 4.11 2.04 10.41
CA TRP A 321 5.46 1.67 9.97
C TRP A 321 6.57 2.50 10.64
N GLY A 322 6.19 3.48 11.46
CA GLY A 322 7.09 4.42 12.10
C GLY A 322 7.13 5.77 11.39
N SER A 323 7.37 6.82 12.18
CA SER A 323 7.53 8.22 11.74
C SER A 323 9.00 8.57 11.56
N GLY A 324 9.41 9.82 11.83
CA GLY A 324 10.81 10.23 11.73
C GLY A 324 11.22 10.60 10.31
N SER A 325 12.39 10.09 9.91
CA SER A 325 13.02 10.30 8.60
C SER A 325 12.41 9.45 7.48
N ARG A 326 11.48 8.54 7.80
CA ARG A 326 10.72 7.77 6.81
C ARG A 326 9.90 8.71 5.91
N PRO A 327 9.71 8.38 4.62
CA PRO A 327 8.91 9.20 3.72
C PRO A 327 7.47 9.30 4.23
N ALA A 328 6.92 10.51 4.22
CA ALA A 328 5.50 10.72 4.43
C ALA A 328 4.72 10.07 3.26
N ILE A 329 3.72 9.27 3.61
CA ILE A 329 2.90 8.53 2.64
C ILE A 329 1.39 8.80 2.81
N THR A 330 0.62 8.36 1.82
CA THR A 330 -0.87 8.37 1.79
C THR A 330 -1.51 9.75 1.68
N MET A 331 -0.77 10.80 1.34
CA MET A 331 -1.37 12.11 1.05
C MET A 331 -1.76 12.22 -0.42
N THR A 332 -2.76 13.05 -0.69
CA THR A 332 -3.13 13.43 -2.06
C THR A 332 -2.11 14.37 -2.67
N HIS A 333 -2.18 14.54 -3.99
CA HIS A 333 -1.41 15.56 -4.70
C HIS A 333 -1.70 16.98 -4.19
N TYR A 334 -2.99 17.30 -3.94
CA TYR A 334 -3.39 18.59 -3.39
C TYR A 334 -2.75 18.88 -2.02
N ALA A 335 -2.64 17.87 -1.15
CA ALA A 335 -1.97 18.02 0.13
C ALA A 335 -0.46 18.26 -0.04
N ALA A 336 0.18 17.62 -1.02
CA ALA A 336 1.59 17.85 -1.34
C ALA A 336 1.85 19.26 -1.91
N GLU A 337 0.96 19.77 -2.77
CA GLU A 337 1.02 21.16 -3.24
C GLU A 337 0.79 22.15 -2.10
N THR A 338 -0.16 21.87 -1.21
CA THR A 338 -0.44 22.72 -0.04
C THR A 338 0.75 22.76 0.91
N PHE A 339 1.47 21.64 1.09
CA PHE A 339 2.74 21.62 1.82
C PHE A 339 3.77 22.56 1.18
N CYS A 340 3.89 22.54 -0.15
CA CYS A 340 4.81 23.44 -0.85
C CYS A 340 4.42 24.92 -0.69
N GLN A 341 3.14 25.24 -0.71
CA GLN A 341 2.62 26.59 -0.46
C GLN A 341 2.93 27.06 0.97
N TRP A 342 2.69 26.19 1.96
CA TRP A 342 3.02 26.46 3.35
C TRP A 342 4.53 26.69 3.54
N LEU A 343 5.36 25.82 2.95
CA LEU A 343 6.82 25.95 3.03
C LEU A 343 7.30 27.25 2.38
N SER A 344 6.71 27.62 1.25
CA SER A 344 7.00 28.89 0.57
C SER A 344 6.67 30.08 1.45
N LYS A 345 5.51 30.06 2.09
CA LYS A 345 5.07 31.12 3.00
C LYS A 345 5.95 31.24 4.23
N LYS A 346 6.38 30.10 4.79
CA LYS A 346 7.26 30.06 5.96
C LYS A 346 8.68 30.56 5.67
N THR A 347 9.17 30.35 4.46
CA THR A 347 10.58 30.61 4.10
C THR A 347 10.79 31.86 3.25
N GLY A 348 9.73 32.41 2.67
CA GLY A 348 9.80 33.47 1.67
C GLY A 348 10.38 33.03 0.32
N LYS A 349 10.64 31.73 0.13
CA LYS A 349 11.18 31.17 -1.11
C LYS A 349 10.09 30.45 -1.89
N LYS A 350 10.32 30.16 -3.17
CA LYS A 350 9.32 29.51 -4.03
C LYS A 350 9.54 28.00 -4.09
N TYR A 351 8.87 27.29 -3.18
CA TYR A 351 8.81 25.84 -3.15
C TYR A 351 7.62 25.31 -3.96
N ARG A 352 7.83 24.21 -4.67
CA ARG A 352 6.82 23.51 -5.47
C ARG A 352 7.15 22.04 -5.63
N LEU A 353 6.24 21.28 -6.23
CA LEU A 353 6.55 19.95 -6.75
C LEU A 353 7.48 20.07 -7.97
N PRO A 354 8.35 19.07 -8.21
CA PRO A 354 9.14 19.02 -9.44
C PRO A 354 8.22 18.87 -10.66
N THR A 355 8.59 19.49 -11.77
CA THR A 355 8.08 19.05 -13.06
C THR A 355 8.57 17.64 -13.37
N GLU A 356 7.86 16.93 -14.22
CA GLU A 356 8.25 15.60 -14.66
C GLU A 356 9.65 15.59 -15.30
N ALA A 357 9.99 16.65 -16.04
CA ALA A 357 11.30 16.81 -16.65
C ALA A 357 12.41 17.05 -15.63
N GLU A 358 12.17 17.91 -14.62
CA GLU A 358 13.11 18.10 -13.51
C GLU A 358 13.34 16.80 -12.75
N TRP A 359 12.28 16.04 -12.49
CA TRP A 359 12.37 14.77 -11.79
C TRP A 359 13.22 13.76 -12.55
N GLU A 360 12.98 13.54 -13.85
CA GLU A 360 13.76 12.58 -14.63
C GLU A 360 15.22 13.03 -14.81
N TYR A 361 15.44 14.32 -15.02
CA TYR A 361 16.80 14.89 -15.07
C TYR A 361 17.57 14.61 -13.78
N ALA A 362 16.92 14.88 -12.65
CA ALA A 362 17.47 14.65 -11.32
C ALA A 362 17.72 13.16 -11.05
N ALA A 363 16.78 12.29 -11.41
CA ALA A 363 16.88 10.85 -11.21
C ALA A 363 18.06 10.23 -11.98
N ARG A 364 18.28 10.67 -13.22
CA ARG A 364 19.36 10.19 -14.08
C ARG A 364 20.76 10.56 -13.58
N GLY A 365 20.90 11.67 -12.84
CA GLY A 365 22.20 12.12 -12.32
C GLY A 365 23.28 12.25 -13.40
N GLY A 366 22.92 12.67 -14.61
CA GLY A 366 23.83 12.80 -15.76
C GLY A 366 24.02 11.53 -16.61
N THR A 367 23.43 10.39 -16.23
CA THR A 367 23.47 9.16 -17.03
C THR A 367 22.40 9.14 -18.13
N SER A 368 22.56 8.25 -19.11
CA SER A 368 21.56 7.99 -20.15
C SER A 368 21.02 6.55 -20.13
N THR A 369 21.46 5.77 -19.15
CA THR A 369 21.08 4.37 -18.92
C THR A 369 19.70 4.28 -18.24
N PRO A 370 19.10 3.08 -18.17
CA PRO A 370 17.81 2.87 -17.48
C PRO A 370 17.88 3.18 -15.99
N TYR A 371 19.04 2.96 -15.36
CA TYR A 371 19.34 3.31 -13.98
C TYR A 371 20.55 4.26 -13.93
N PHE A 372 20.68 5.06 -12.86
CA PHE A 372 21.85 5.92 -12.66
C PHE A 372 23.09 5.16 -12.15
N PHE A 373 22.94 3.86 -11.87
CA PHE A 373 23.97 2.93 -11.45
C PHE A 373 24.07 1.78 -12.48
N GLU A 374 25.04 0.89 -12.30
CA GLU A 374 25.30 -0.21 -13.24
C GLU A 374 24.18 -1.26 -13.24
N GLY A 375 23.84 -1.79 -14.42
CA GLY A 375 22.93 -2.93 -14.60
C GLY A 375 21.85 -2.75 -15.66
N ASP A 376 21.26 -3.87 -16.09
CA ASP A 376 20.15 -3.91 -17.06
C ASP A 376 18.83 -4.26 -16.36
N PRO A 377 17.69 -3.66 -16.77
CA PRO A 377 16.38 -3.99 -16.20
C PRO A 377 16.01 -5.48 -16.23
N LYS A 378 16.48 -6.24 -17.22
CA LYS A 378 16.22 -7.70 -17.29
C LYS A 378 16.93 -8.49 -16.21
N ASP A 379 18.05 -7.99 -15.70
CA ASP A 379 18.86 -8.68 -14.70
C ASP A 379 18.23 -8.54 -13.31
N TYR A 380 17.65 -7.37 -13.03
CA TYR A 380 17.04 -7.04 -11.75
C TYR A 380 15.54 -7.36 -11.64
N SER A 381 14.85 -7.51 -12.77
CA SER A 381 13.40 -7.76 -12.81
C SER A 381 13.06 -9.25 -12.71
N ASP A 382 11.94 -9.55 -12.05
CA ASP A 382 11.30 -10.87 -12.05
C ASP A 382 10.57 -11.20 -13.35
N ILE A 383 10.55 -10.27 -14.32
CA ILE A 383 9.87 -10.44 -15.60
C ILE A 383 10.80 -11.12 -16.61
N GLY A 384 10.37 -12.28 -17.10
CA GLY A 384 10.98 -12.93 -18.26
C GLY A 384 10.99 -14.45 -18.16
N PHE A 385 11.25 -15.11 -19.30
CA PHE A 385 11.30 -16.58 -19.36
C PHE A 385 12.37 -17.17 -18.42
N TRP A 386 13.54 -16.53 -18.35
CA TRP A 386 14.70 -17.00 -17.58
C TRP A 386 14.49 -16.96 -16.06
N ARG A 387 13.55 -16.13 -15.56
CA ARG A 387 13.24 -16.00 -14.13
C ARG A 387 12.56 -17.22 -13.52
N LYS A 388 12.18 -18.19 -14.37
CA LYS A 388 11.73 -19.52 -13.94
C LYS A 388 12.88 -20.44 -13.50
N PHE A 389 14.11 -20.11 -13.90
CA PHE A 389 15.29 -20.93 -13.69
C PHE A 389 16.38 -20.23 -12.86
N PHE A 390 16.39 -18.89 -12.87
CA PHE A 390 17.41 -18.08 -12.18
C PHE A 390 16.76 -16.89 -11.48
N ASP A 391 17.14 -16.68 -10.23
CA ASP A 391 16.71 -15.51 -9.45
C ASP A 391 17.25 -14.21 -10.04
N ALA A 392 16.52 -13.12 -9.83
CA ALA A 392 16.97 -11.77 -10.20
C ALA A 392 18.21 -11.38 -9.40
N ASP A 393 19.12 -10.64 -10.04
CA ASP A 393 20.26 -10.04 -9.34
C ASP A 393 19.76 -8.91 -8.42
N THR A 394 20.23 -8.89 -7.18
CA THR A 394 19.83 -7.91 -6.17
C THR A 394 21.01 -7.14 -5.58
N ASP A 395 22.25 -7.49 -5.94
CA ASP A 395 23.45 -7.05 -5.21
C ASP A 395 23.70 -5.55 -5.39
N ILE A 396 23.63 -5.06 -6.63
CA ILE A 396 23.87 -3.65 -6.94
C ILE A 396 22.62 -2.80 -6.67
N ILE A 397 21.45 -3.23 -7.16
CA ILE A 397 20.21 -2.43 -7.05
C ILE A 397 19.81 -2.17 -5.58
N SER A 398 20.06 -3.12 -4.68
CA SER A 398 19.69 -2.97 -3.26
C SER A 398 20.50 -1.89 -2.53
N GLU A 399 21.66 -1.48 -3.04
CA GLU A 399 22.43 -0.39 -2.45
C GLU A 399 21.81 0.99 -2.71
N TYR A 400 20.95 1.10 -3.72
CA TYR A 400 20.42 2.38 -4.22
C TYR A 400 18.91 2.49 -4.14
N VAL A 401 18.20 1.35 -4.06
CA VAL A 401 16.76 1.27 -4.30
C VAL A 401 16.06 0.39 -3.27
N ILE A 402 14.95 0.88 -2.72
CA ILE A 402 14.05 0.11 -1.86
C ILE A 402 12.85 -0.37 -2.69
N TYR A 403 12.68 -1.67 -2.85
CA TYR A 403 11.68 -2.27 -3.75
C TYR A 403 11.23 -3.65 -3.27
N ASN A 404 10.43 -4.35 -4.09
CA ASN A 404 9.75 -5.58 -3.67
C ASN A 404 10.69 -6.68 -3.11
N LYS A 405 11.98 -6.68 -3.44
CA LYS A 405 12.95 -7.67 -2.94
C LYS A 405 13.56 -7.37 -1.58
N ASN A 406 13.68 -6.09 -1.18
CA ASN A 406 14.41 -5.70 0.03
C ASN A 406 13.58 -4.84 1.00
N SER A 407 12.38 -4.41 0.60
CA SER A 407 11.56 -3.49 1.40
C SER A 407 10.91 -4.12 2.63
N LYS A 408 10.73 -5.46 2.61
CA LYS A 408 9.87 -6.18 3.56
C LYS A 408 8.46 -5.59 3.57
N ASN A 409 7.98 -5.22 2.39
CA ASN A 409 6.65 -4.66 2.17
C ASN A 409 6.33 -3.39 2.98
N LYS A 410 7.36 -2.56 3.24
CA LYS A 410 7.24 -1.26 3.93
C LYS A 410 8.23 -0.28 3.32
N THR A 411 7.98 1.02 3.48
CA THR A 411 9.00 2.03 3.19
C THR A 411 10.22 1.85 4.11
N GLN A 412 11.34 2.48 3.78
CA GLN A 412 12.54 2.50 4.62
C GLN A 412 13.06 3.92 4.81
N GLU A 413 13.93 4.10 5.80
CA GLU A 413 14.61 5.39 6.02
C GLU A 413 15.65 5.66 4.92
N PRO A 414 15.93 6.93 4.57
CA PRO A 414 16.93 7.29 3.56
C PRO A 414 18.36 6.87 3.89
N SER A 415 18.64 6.43 5.12
CA SER A 415 19.92 5.85 5.52
C SER A 415 20.17 4.48 4.87
N ALA A 416 19.13 3.80 4.39
CA ALA A 416 19.22 2.46 3.80
C ALA A 416 19.82 2.45 2.39
N VAL A 417 19.91 3.59 1.71
CA VAL A 417 20.40 3.68 0.32
C VAL A 417 21.48 4.73 0.12
N LYS A 418 22.31 4.50 -0.89
CA LYS A 418 23.28 5.45 -1.42
C LYS A 418 22.60 6.48 -2.32
N ALA A 419 23.20 7.66 -2.40
CA ALA A 419 22.73 8.73 -3.27
C ALA A 419 23.15 8.51 -4.73
N ASN A 420 22.40 9.11 -5.66
CA ASN A 420 22.77 9.25 -7.05
C ASN A 420 23.89 10.31 -7.25
N PRO A 421 24.42 10.52 -8.46
CA PRO A 421 25.50 11.49 -8.70
C PRO A 421 25.19 12.95 -8.34
N PHE A 422 23.91 13.33 -8.22
CA PHE A 422 23.49 14.65 -7.74
C PHE A 422 23.29 14.72 -6.23
N GLY A 423 23.64 13.66 -5.51
CA GLY A 423 23.49 13.58 -4.06
C GLY A 423 22.05 13.36 -3.61
N LEU A 424 21.15 12.91 -4.49
CA LEU A 424 19.75 12.62 -4.18
C LEU A 424 19.57 11.14 -3.84
N LYS A 425 18.76 10.84 -2.82
CA LYS A 425 18.44 9.47 -2.40
C LYS A 425 17.00 9.10 -2.74
N ASN A 426 16.73 7.80 -2.79
CA ASN A 426 15.41 7.24 -3.10
C ASN A 426 14.76 7.82 -4.37
N MET A 427 15.55 8.27 -5.35
CA MET A 427 14.98 8.71 -6.64
C MET A 427 14.28 7.55 -7.36
N LEU A 428 14.63 6.30 -7.05
CA LEU A 428 14.02 5.10 -7.59
C LEU A 428 13.63 4.21 -6.39
N GLY A 429 12.38 3.78 -6.34
CA GLY A 429 11.81 2.96 -5.26
C GLY A 429 11.39 3.75 -4.02
N ASN A 430 11.21 3.04 -2.90
CA ASN A 430 10.66 3.50 -1.63
C ASN A 430 9.21 3.98 -1.75
N VAL A 431 8.98 5.17 -2.31
CA VAL A 431 7.66 5.71 -2.62
C VAL A 431 7.68 6.33 -4.00
N MET A 432 6.57 6.22 -4.73
CA MET A 432 6.40 7.02 -5.94
C MET A 432 6.18 8.47 -5.54
N GLU A 433 6.57 9.39 -6.42
CA GLU A 433 6.59 10.81 -6.10
C GLU A 433 5.76 11.63 -7.08
N TYR A 434 4.96 12.54 -6.54
CA TYR A 434 4.20 13.49 -7.33
C TYR A 434 5.08 14.43 -8.15
N CYS A 435 4.69 14.63 -9.40
CA CYS A 435 5.13 15.74 -10.22
C CYS A 435 4.02 16.81 -10.33
N ALA A 436 4.40 18.02 -10.73
CA ALA A 436 3.47 19.11 -11.04
C ALA A 436 2.66 18.87 -12.33
N ASP A 437 3.12 17.95 -13.18
CA ASP A 437 2.50 17.64 -14.46
C ASP A 437 1.21 16.84 -14.34
N LYS A 438 0.23 17.20 -15.16
CA LYS A 438 -0.89 16.32 -15.49
C LYS A 438 -0.42 15.20 -16.39
N TYR A 439 -0.90 13.99 -16.12
CA TYR A 439 -0.56 12.82 -16.91
C TYR A 439 -1.23 12.86 -18.27
N SER A 440 -0.43 12.60 -19.30
CA SER A 440 -0.89 12.38 -20.68
C SER A 440 0.01 11.34 -21.34
N PRO A 441 -0.56 10.30 -21.98
CA PRO A 441 0.22 9.28 -22.67
C PRO A 441 1.00 9.84 -23.88
N ASP A 442 0.50 10.93 -24.47
CA ASP A 442 1.13 11.61 -25.61
C ASP A 442 1.98 12.82 -25.21
N ALA A 443 2.28 13.00 -23.91
CA ALA A 443 3.01 14.16 -23.38
C ALA A 443 4.33 14.43 -24.12
N TYR A 444 5.04 13.38 -24.53
CA TYR A 444 6.37 13.50 -25.14
C TYR A 444 6.31 13.82 -26.64
N LYS A 445 5.14 13.67 -27.27
CA LYS A 445 4.89 14.12 -28.65
C LYS A 445 4.58 15.63 -28.70
N LYS A 446 4.15 16.22 -27.59
CA LYS A 446 3.89 17.67 -27.47
C LYS A 446 5.19 18.46 -27.37
N GLY A 447 5.25 19.63 -28.03
CA GLY A 447 6.39 20.57 -27.94
C GLY A 447 7.57 20.31 -28.89
N GLY A 448 7.51 19.25 -29.71
CA GLY A 448 8.56 18.93 -30.68
C GLY A 448 9.78 18.22 -30.09
N ALA A 449 10.84 18.09 -30.89
CA ALA A 449 12.02 17.29 -30.54
C ALA A 449 12.96 17.92 -29.50
N SER A 450 12.84 19.24 -29.28
CA SER A 450 13.64 20.00 -28.31
C SER A 450 12.77 21.02 -27.60
N VAL A 451 12.75 20.99 -26.26
CA VAL A 451 11.87 21.82 -25.44
C VAL A 451 12.61 22.29 -24.19
N LYS A 452 12.24 23.45 -23.64
CA LYS A 452 12.79 23.96 -22.37
C LYS A 452 11.69 23.98 -21.30
N ASP A 453 12.02 23.49 -20.10
CA ASP A 453 11.16 23.46 -18.91
C ASP A 453 9.69 23.05 -19.22
N PRO A 454 9.45 21.88 -19.85
CA PRO A 454 8.09 21.49 -20.22
C PRO A 454 7.22 21.22 -18.99
N ILE A 455 5.96 21.61 -19.10
CA ILE A 455 4.91 21.24 -18.15
C ILE A 455 3.61 20.94 -18.89
N ILE A 456 2.98 19.81 -18.56
CA ILE A 456 1.65 19.46 -19.05
C ILE A 456 0.62 19.86 -17.99
N LYS A 457 -0.34 20.71 -18.38
CA LYS A 457 -1.39 21.23 -17.48
C LYS A 457 -2.77 20.61 -17.73
N GLU A 458 -2.91 19.85 -18.80
CA GLU A 458 -4.17 19.24 -19.22
C GLU A 458 -4.20 17.76 -18.81
N GLY A 459 -5.24 17.36 -18.10
CA GLY A 459 -5.46 15.98 -17.68
C GLY A 459 -6.23 15.91 -16.37
N THR A 460 -6.73 14.72 -16.04
CA THR A 460 -7.44 14.46 -14.79
C THR A 460 -6.47 14.00 -13.70
N GLU A 461 -5.61 13.06 -14.04
CA GLU A 461 -4.61 12.48 -13.14
C GLU A 461 -3.26 13.22 -13.20
N TRP A 462 -2.45 13.05 -12.16
CA TRP A 462 -1.11 13.64 -12.03
C TRP A 462 -0.05 12.61 -12.35
N VAL A 463 1.08 13.06 -12.90
CA VAL A 463 2.23 12.20 -13.13
C VAL A 463 2.85 11.82 -11.78
N VAL A 464 3.20 10.54 -11.64
CA VAL A 464 4.02 10.04 -10.55
C VAL A 464 5.22 9.28 -11.10
N ARG A 465 6.35 9.34 -10.38
CA ARG A 465 7.63 8.80 -10.84
C ARG A 465 8.31 7.95 -9.75
N GLY A 466 9.33 7.18 -10.14
CA GLY A 466 10.22 6.45 -9.22
C GLY A 466 9.79 5.03 -8.87
N GLY A 467 8.49 4.70 -8.97
CA GLY A 467 7.95 3.46 -8.42
C GLY A 467 7.99 3.46 -6.89
N ASN A 468 7.62 2.36 -6.25
CA ASN A 468 7.49 2.29 -4.79
C ASN A 468 8.10 0.99 -4.23
N TYR A 469 8.02 0.82 -2.91
CA TYR A 469 8.56 -0.32 -2.18
C TYR A 469 7.99 -1.69 -2.59
N THR A 470 6.85 -1.76 -3.30
CA THR A 470 6.28 -3.01 -3.86
C THR A 470 6.53 -3.18 -5.36
N SER A 471 7.19 -2.21 -5.99
CA SER A 471 7.45 -2.24 -7.43
C SER A 471 8.54 -3.25 -7.77
N ASP A 472 8.37 -3.90 -8.93
CA ASP A 472 9.44 -4.66 -9.58
C ASP A 472 10.45 -3.70 -10.24
N ALA A 473 11.70 -4.15 -10.41
CA ALA A 473 12.79 -3.35 -10.99
C ALA A 473 12.46 -2.75 -12.37
N SER A 474 11.58 -3.38 -13.15
CA SER A 474 11.09 -2.85 -14.44
C SER A 474 10.42 -1.48 -14.34
N LYS A 475 9.81 -1.17 -13.18
CA LYS A 475 9.13 0.08 -12.89
C LYS A 475 10.02 1.13 -12.21
N LEU A 476 11.26 0.76 -11.88
CA LEU A 476 12.24 1.57 -11.17
C LEU A 476 13.28 2.19 -12.12
N ARG A 477 13.03 2.17 -13.44
CA ARG A 477 13.89 2.85 -14.43
C ARG A 477 13.66 4.36 -14.36
N SER A 478 14.69 5.16 -14.63
CA SER A 478 14.58 6.62 -14.64
C SER A 478 13.52 7.15 -15.62
N ALA A 479 13.32 6.46 -16.74
CA ALA A 479 12.30 6.80 -17.74
C ALA A 479 10.89 6.29 -17.41
N SER A 480 10.74 5.42 -16.39
CA SER A 480 9.45 4.84 -16.02
C SER A 480 8.49 5.94 -15.57
N ARG A 481 7.23 5.84 -16.03
CA ARG A 481 6.16 6.79 -15.73
C ARG A 481 4.95 6.00 -15.20
N ASP A 482 4.22 6.60 -14.28
CA ASP A 482 2.89 6.17 -13.89
C ASP A 482 2.06 7.43 -13.58
N TYR A 483 0.83 7.24 -13.14
CA TYR A 483 -0.07 8.32 -12.82
C TYR A 483 -0.95 7.99 -11.61
N THR A 484 -1.51 9.03 -11.02
CA THR A 484 -2.46 8.87 -9.91
C THR A 484 -3.68 8.08 -10.36
N LYS A 485 -4.31 7.36 -9.42
CA LYS A 485 -5.57 6.64 -9.66
C LYS A 485 -6.57 7.09 -8.62
N HIS A 486 -6.91 8.39 -8.66
CA HIS A 486 -7.54 9.11 -7.54
C HIS A 486 -8.75 8.37 -6.96
N ASP A 487 -9.70 8.00 -7.82
CA ASP A 487 -10.93 7.30 -7.40
C ASP A 487 -10.65 5.90 -6.85
N ALA A 488 -9.72 5.17 -7.46
CA ALA A 488 -9.35 3.82 -7.03
C ALA A 488 -8.61 3.83 -5.68
N TRP A 489 -7.93 4.92 -5.36
CA TRP A 489 -7.17 5.11 -4.13
C TRP A 489 -7.98 5.69 -2.96
N LEU A 490 -9.24 6.09 -3.23
CA LEU A 490 -10.24 6.56 -2.25
C LEU A 490 -11.43 5.59 -2.13
N LYS A 491 -11.25 4.36 -2.62
CA LYS A 491 -12.31 3.37 -2.72
C LYS A 491 -12.88 3.02 -1.33
N THR A 492 -12.04 2.94 -0.31
CA THR A 492 -12.45 2.63 1.08
C THR A 492 -12.78 3.86 1.92
N ASP A 493 -12.56 5.08 1.45
CA ASP A 493 -12.85 6.31 2.21
C ASP A 493 -14.37 6.49 2.40
N PRO A 494 -14.93 6.42 3.61
CA PRO A 494 -16.37 6.54 3.81
C PRO A 494 -16.88 7.98 3.75
N GLN A 495 -15.99 8.97 3.59
CA GLN A 495 -16.36 10.39 3.67
C GLN A 495 -17.13 10.88 2.44
N GLN A 496 -18.05 11.82 2.69
CA GLN A 496 -18.79 12.56 1.67
C GLN A 496 -18.77 14.05 2.01
N PRO A 497 -18.14 14.92 1.19
CA PRO A 497 -17.28 14.57 0.06
C PRO A 497 -16.04 13.77 0.50
N LYS A 498 -15.43 13.06 -0.46
CA LYS A 498 -14.20 12.29 -0.23
C LYS A 498 -13.05 13.19 0.24
N SER A 499 -12.09 12.60 0.92
CA SER A 499 -10.91 13.30 1.42
C SER A 499 -10.10 13.93 0.29
N ILE A 500 -9.84 15.23 0.41
CA ILE A 500 -8.91 15.96 -0.46
C ILE A 500 -7.48 15.92 0.08
N TRP A 501 -7.26 15.35 1.26
CA TRP A 501 -5.99 15.40 1.98
C TRP A 501 -5.26 14.07 2.02
N TRP A 502 -6.02 12.98 2.17
CA TRP A 502 -5.52 11.65 2.45
C TRP A 502 -6.15 10.61 1.53
N TYR A 503 -5.34 9.70 1.02
CA TYR A 503 -5.78 8.47 0.39
C TYR A 503 -5.99 7.37 1.43
N SER A 504 -7.00 6.52 1.21
CA SER A 504 -7.33 5.41 2.10
C SER A 504 -6.64 4.11 1.70
N ASP A 505 -6.36 3.92 0.40
CA ASP A 505 -5.94 2.61 -0.13
C ASP A 505 -4.47 2.56 -0.58
N ILE A 506 -3.90 3.63 -1.13
CA ILE A 506 -2.50 3.65 -1.59
C ILE A 506 -1.53 3.98 -0.45
N ARG A 507 -0.53 3.12 -0.24
CA ARG A 507 0.48 3.25 0.83
C ARG A 507 1.89 3.57 0.35
N GLY A 508 2.08 3.67 -0.96
CA GLY A 508 3.39 3.82 -1.59
C GLY A 508 3.58 5.13 -2.33
N ILE A 509 2.82 6.17 -2.02
CA ILE A 509 2.85 7.49 -2.68
C ILE A 509 3.27 8.58 -1.69
N GLY A 510 4.21 9.42 -2.11
CA GLY A 510 4.72 10.57 -1.38
C GLY A 510 5.13 11.67 -2.36
N PHE A 511 6.08 12.52 -1.95
CA PHE A 511 6.60 13.59 -2.80
C PHE A 511 7.94 14.12 -2.28
N ARG A 512 8.66 14.82 -3.16
CA ARG A 512 9.78 15.68 -2.79
C ARG A 512 9.52 17.09 -3.29
N VAL A 513 10.21 18.06 -2.70
CA VAL A 513 10.06 19.48 -3.06
C VAL A 513 11.26 19.98 -3.85
N VAL A 514 10.99 20.96 -4.72
CA VAL A 514 12.02 21.76 -5.37
C VAL A 514 11.85 23.23 -4.99
N CYS A 515 12.94 23.99 -4.98
CA CYS A 515 12.95 25.44 -4.80
C CYS A 515 13.54 26.11 -6.03
N GLU A 516 12.86 27.15 -6.52
CA GLU A 516 13.40 27.99 -7.57
C GLU A 516 14.54 28.86 -7.02
N PRO A 517 15.67 29.01 -7.73
CA PRO A 517 16.72 29.93 -7.32
C PRO A 517 16.22 31.37 -7.40
N ASP A 518 16.62 32.19 -6.44
CA ASP A 518 16.39 33.64 -6.54
C ASP A 518 17.09 34.16 -7.81
N SER A 519 16.40 35.02 -8.56
CA SER A 519 16.91 35.69 -9.76
C SER A 519 18.27 36.39 -9.58
N SER A 520 18.63 36.75 -8.35
CA SER A 520 19.90 37.36 -7.97
C SER A 520 21.07 36.37 -7.87
N LEU A 521 20.79 35.07 -7.76
CA LEU A 521 21.80 34.02 -7.68
C LEU A 521 22.32 33.70 -9.08
N LYS A 522 23.55 34.13 -9.38
CA LYS A 522 24.22 33.72 -10.63
C LYS A 522 24.67 32.26 -10.50
N ALA A 523 24.18 31.40 -11.39
CA ALA A 523 24.83 30.10 -11.64
C ALA A 523 26.26 30.39 -12.14
N LYS A 524 27.26 29.88 -11.41
CA LYS A 524 28.67 30.02 -11.81
C LYS A 524 29.09 28.90 -12.75
#